data_AF-A0A4Q8BIQ5-F1
#
_entry.id   AF-A0A4Q8BIQ5-F1
#
_cell.length_a   1.000
_cell.length_b   1.000
_cell.length_c   1.000
_cell.angle_alpha   90.00
_cell.angle_beta   90.00
_cell.angle_gamma   90.00
#
_symmetry.space_group_name_H-M   'P 1'
#
loop_
_entity.id
_entity.type
_entity.pdbx_description
1 polymer ?
#
loop_
_entity_poly.entity_id
_entity_poly.type
_entity_poly.pdbx_seq_one_letter_code
_entity_poly.pdbx_strand_id
1 'polypeptide(L)'
;MIVASILLILVAAVLLVAGLAGGSSPLLITSIAASLLAAVTLVVGARQAAATRAATGRTRPAGPAGPRMAYGAGVGEPEIPLQHVPPTVGTGWRQPPGAPSGSDLRPRPAPGPGTDEPFDEPDAQQVRPDDEALVAQLATPVHVVQGRPRYHLASCPHLLDRVPSRIPVAEAVELGFTPCARCAPATALLADSRPS
;
A
#
# COMPACT_ATOMS: atom_id res chain seq x y z
N MET A 1 11.54 37.61 -13.08
CA MET A 1 10.85 36.39 -12.56
C MET A 1 11.71 35.14 -12.68
N ILE A 2 12.39 34.88 -13.81
CA ILE A 2 13.27 33.71 -13.99
C ILE A 2 14.45 33.71 -13.02
N VAL A 3 15.11 34.84 -12.81
CA VAL A 3 16.24 34.95 -11.86
C VAL A 3 15.81 34.65 -10.41
N ALA A 4 14.66 35.16 -9.99
CA ALA A 4 14.09 34.87 -8.68
C ALA A 4 13.72 33.37 -8.54
N SER A 5 13.23 32.76 -9.63
CA SER A 5 12.93 31.33 -9.69
C SER A 5 14.20 30.47 -9.61
N ILE A 6 15.25 30.84 -10.34
CA ILE A 6 16.54 30.11 -10.33
C ILE A 6 17.17 30.21 -8.94
N LEU A 7 17.13 31.38 -8.30
CA LEU A 7 17.66 31.57 -6.96
C LEU A 7 16.89 30.71 -5.93
N LEU A 8 15.57 30.64 -6.04
CA LEU A 8 14.72 29.79 -5.17
C LEU A 8 14.99 28.30 -5.37
N ILE A 9 15.16 27.84 -6.61
CA ILE A 9 15.45 26.45 -6.93
C ILE A 9 16.82 26.03 -6.36
N LEU A 10 17.84 26.89 -6.48
CA LEU A 10 19.16 26.61 -5.94
C LEU A 10 19.17 26.53 -4.42
N VAL A 11 18.44 27.43 -3.74
CA VAL A 11 18.30 27.38 -2.27
C VAL A 11 17.58 26.11 -1.83
N ALA A 12 16.51 25.71 -2.52
CA ALA A 12 15.79 24.47 -2.23
C ALA A 12 16.67 23.22 -2.43
N ALA A 13 17.47 23.18 -3.49
CA ALA A 13 18.37 22.06 -3.78
C ALA A 13 19.47 21.91 -2.73
N VAL A 14 20.07 23.02 -2.27
CA VAL A 14 21.10 23.01 -1.22
C VAL A 14 20.53 22.51 0.12
N LEU A 15 19.32 22.96 0.48
CA LEU A 15 18.63 22.51 1.69
C LEU A 15 18.27 21.02 1.64
N LEU A 16 17.89 20.51 0.46
CA LEU A 16 17.61 19.10 0.23
C LEU A 16 18.85 18.22 0.44
N VAL A 17 20.00 18.63 -0.14
CA VAL A 17 21.26 17.89 -0.02
C VAL A 17 21.77 17.89 1.42
N ALA A 18 21.67 19.01 2.13
CA ALA A 18 22.03 19.10 3.54
C ALA A 18 21.14 18.22 4.44
N GLY A 19 19.83 18.14 4.13
CA GLY A 19 18.90 17.26 4.83
C GLY A 19 19.15 15.77 4.57
N LEU A 20 19.58 15.41 3.36
CA LEU A 20 19.87 14.02 2.98
C LEU A 20 21.14 13.48 3.66
N ALA A 21 22.10 14.35 3.96
CA ALA A 21 23.39 13.95 4.53
C ALA A 21 23.37 13.61 6.05
N GLY A 22 22.29 13.95 6.79
CA GLY A 22 22.29 13.94 8.27
C GLY A 22 21.62 12.76 8.99
N GLY A 23 20.91 11.86 8.31
CA GLY A 23 20.53 10.52 8.81
C GLY A 23 19.74 10.35 10.13
N SER A 24 18.93 11.31 10.62
CA SER A 24 18.15 11.17 11.86
C SER A 24 16.71 11.69 11.74
N SER A 25 15.74 11.02 12.38
CA SER A 25 14.28 11.30 12.37
C SER A 25 13.81 12.77 12.42
N PRO A 26 14.49 13.74 13.09
CA PRO A 26 14.14 15.16 12.94
C PRO A 26 14.25 15.69 11.50
N LEU A 27 15.12 15.11 10.65
CA LEU A 27 15.32 15.53 9.26
C LEU A 27 14.11 15.19 8.37
N LEU A 28 13.43 14.08 8.64
CA LEU A 28 12.18 13.72 7.97
C LEU A 28 11.08 14.73 8.31
N ILE A 29 10.94 15.10 9.59
CA ILE A 29 9.95 16.10 10.04
C ILE A 29 10.24 17.47 9.41
N THR A 30 11.50 17.90 9.37
CA THR A 30 11.87 19.16 8.73
C THR A 30 11.67 19.14 7.22
N SER A 31 11.88 17.99 6.55
CA SER A 31 11.64 17.84 5.11
C SER A 31 10.15 17.93 4.77
N ILE A 32 9.30 17.28 5.56
CA ILE A 32 7.83 17.35 5.42
C ILE A 32 7.35 18.79 5.63
N ALA A 33 7.81 19.46 6.70
CA ALA A 33 7.45 20.84 6.99
C ALA A 33 7.90 21.82 5.88
N ALA A 34 9.11 21.65 5.35
CA ALA A 34 9.62 22.45 4.25
C ALA A 34 8.81 22.26 2.95
N SER A 35 8.43 21.02 2.63
CA SER A 35 7.59 20.71 1.46
C SER A 35 6.20 21.36 1.55
N LEU A 36 5.57 21.32 2.72
CA LEU A 36 4.27 21.96 2.94
C LEU A 36 4.35 23.49 2.80
N LEU A 37 5.39 24.12 3.34
CA LEU A 37 5.62 25.55 3.19
C LEU A 37 5.86 25.93 1.71
N ALA A 38 6.59 25.10 0.98
CA ALA A 38 6.80 25.28 -0.46
C ALA A 38 5.47 25.18 -1.25
N ALA A 39 4.60 24.22 -0.93
CA ALA A 39 3.29 24.10 -1.57
C ALA A 39 2.40 25.34 -1.32
N VAL A 40 2.39 25.87 -0.09
CA VAL A 40 1.62 27.07 0.28
C VAL A 40 2.11 28.30 -0.49
N THR A 41 3.43 28.52 -0.58
CA THR A 41 3.99 29.64 -1.34
C THR A 41 3.66 29.56 -2.84
N LEU A 42 3.66 28.36 -3.42
CA LEU A 42 3.32 28.12 -4.81
C LEU A 42 1.84 28.42 -5.10
N VAL A 43 0.93 28.02 -4.21
CA VAL A 43 -0.51 28.29 -4.32
C VAL A 43 -0.82 29.79 -4.19
N VAL A 44 -0.21 30.46 -3.21
CA VAL A 44 -0.41 31.91 -3.01
C VAL A 44 0.12 32.71 -4.21
N GLY A 45 1.31 32.34 -4.72
CA GLY A 45 1.87 32.95 -5.93
C GLY A 45 1.00 32.73 -7.16
N ALA A 46 0.44 31.53 -7.34
CA ALA A 46 -0.48 31.23 -8.43
C ALA A 46 -1.76 32.07 -8.37
N ARG A 47 -2.34 32.27 -7.17
CA ARG A 47 -3.55 33.09 -6.99
C ARG A 47 -3.31 34.58 -7.20
N GLN A 48 -2.17 35.11 -6.76
CA GLN A 48 -1.79 36.51 -7.03
C GLN A 48 -1.51 36.74 -8.53
N ALA A 49 -0.88 35.78 -9.20
CA ALA A 49 -0.69 35.80 -10.64
C ALA A 49 -2.02 35.72 -11.42
N ALA A 50 -3.02 35.02 -10.91
CA ALA A 50 -4.35 35.00 -11.51
C ALA A 50 -5.10 36.34 -11.30
N ALA A 51 -5.03 36.92 -10.11
CA ALA A 51 -5.66 38.21 -9.78
C ALA A 51 -5.06 39.38 -10.60
N THR A 52 -3.74 39.39 -10.79
CA THR A 52 -3.06 40.39 -11.63
C THR A 52 -3.42 40.24 -13.11
N ARG A 53 -3.57 39.01 -13.62
CA ARG A 53 -4.03 38.75 -14.99
C ARG A 53 -5.48 39.21 -15.23
N ALA A 54 -6.36 39.02 -14.24
CA ALA A 54 -7.74 39.51 -14.29
C ALA A 54 -7.83 41.05 -14.32
N ALA A 55 -6.86 41.74 -13.75
CA ALA A 55 -6.76 43.20 -13.85
C ALA A 55 -6.29 43.66 -15.25
N THR A 56 -5.38 42.92 -15.91
CA THR A 56 -4.86 43.24 -17.25
C THR A 56 -5.77 42.87 -18.41
N GLY A 57 -6.72 41.93 -18.21
CA GLY A 57 -7.64 41.46 -19.25
C GLY A 57 -8.75 42.45 -19.65
N ARG A 58 -8.89 43.58 -18.96
CA ARG A 58 -9.90 44.62 -19.24
C ARG A 58 -9.48 45.60 -20.35
N THR A 59 -8.30 45.44 -20.94
CA THR A 59 -7.75 46.33 -21.98
C THR A 59 -7.28 45.53 -23.21
N ARG A 60 -8.22 45.02 -24.02
CA ARG A 60 -7.92 44.62 -25.39
C ARG A 60 -9.06 45.07 -26.33
N PRO A 61 -8.80 45.88 -27.38
CA PRO A 61 -9.81 46.33 -28.33
C PRO A 61 -10.26 45.20 -29.25
N ALA A 62 -11.52 45.28 -29.69
CA ALA A 62 -12.15 44.38 -30.63
C ALA A 62 -11.83 44.72 -32.10
N GLY A 63 -11.72 43.69 -32.95
CA GLY A 63 -11.97 43.75 -34.39
C GLY A 63 -10.94 43.03 -35.28
N PRO A 64 -11.26 42.68 -36.55
CA PRO A 64 -12.55 42.25 -37.12
C PRO A 64 -12.46 40.85 -37.80
N ALA A 65 -13.60 40.36 -38.28
CA ALA A 65 -13.85 39.02 -38.81
C ALA A 65 -13.44 38.80 -40.28
N GLY A 66 -13.13 37.54 -40.62
CA GLY A 66 -13.35 36.91 -41.95
C GLY A 66 -12.20 36.02 -42.45
N PRO A 67 -12.42 35.07 -43.38
CA PRO A 67 -13.65 34.35 -43.75
C PRO A 67 -13.53 32.81 -43.55
N ARG A 68 -14.69 32.16 -43.40
CA ARG A 68 -14.87 30.71 -43.36
C ARG A 68 -14.71 30.11 -44.76
N MET A 69 -14.00 28.99 -44.87
CA MET A 69 -14.14 28.06 -45.99
C MET A 69 -14.46 26.67 -45.44
N ALA A 70 -15.60 26.17 -45.90
CA ALA A 70 -16.16 24.86 -45.61
C ALA A 70 -15.85 23.91 -46.78
N TYR A 71 -15.43 22.69 -46.47
CA TYR A 71 -15.50 21.48 -47.30
C TYR A 71 -15.09 20.33 -46.37
N GLY A 72 -15.76 19.21 -46.19
CA GLY A 72 -17.00 18.64 -46.72
C GLY A 72 -17.28 17.37 -45.89
N ALA A 73 -18.54 16.96 -45.83
CA ALA A 73 -19.00 15.80 -45.07
C ALA A 73 -18.43 14.48 -45.62
N GLY A 74 -18.10 13.57 -44.71
CA GLY A 74 -17.85 12.15 -44.97
C GLY A 74 -18.23 11.35 -43.73
N VAL A 75 -19.48 10.88 -43.71
CA VAL A 75 -19.99 9.90 -42.75
C VAL A 75 -19.24 8.59 -43.01
N GLY A 76 -18.55 8.08 -42.00
CA GLY A 76 -17.87 6.79 -42.02
C GLY A 76 -17.86 6.22 -40.62
N GLU A 77 -18.87 5.41 -40.33
CA GLU A 77 -19.05 4.63 -39.11
C GLU A 77 -17.77 3.83 -38.76
N PRO A 78 -17.32 3.77 -37.50
CA PRO A 78 -16.24 2.88 -37.11
C PRO A 78 -16.74 1.43 -37.14
N GLU A 79 -16.37 0.68 -38.18
CA GLU A 79 -16.67 -0.74 -38.29
C GLU A 79 -15.86 -1.53 -37.27
N ILE A 80 -16.55 -2.09 -36.28
CA ILE A 80 -16.03 -2.96 -35.22
C ILE A 80 -15.70 -4.33 -35.84
N PRO A 81 -14.44 -4.81 -35.81
CA PRO A 81 -14.15 -6.16 -36.27
C PRO A 81 -14.78 -7.18 -35.31
N LEU A 82 -15.73 -7.95 -35.82
CA LEU A 82 -16.39 -9.05 -35.13
C LEU A 82 -15.36 -10.09 -34.66
N GLN A 83 -15.37 -10.39 -33.36
CA GLN A 83 -14.60 -11.46 -32.75
C GLN A 83 -14.92 -12.80 -33.41
N HIS A 84 -13.90 -13.44 -33.96
CA HIS A 84 -13.98 -14.80 -34.45
C HIS A 84 -13.88 -15.77 -33.25
N VAL A 85 -15.00 -16.39 -32.89
CA VAL A 85 -15.06 -17.46 -31.89
C VAL A 85 -14.96 -18.81 -32.62
N PRO A 86 -13.92 -19.64 -32.39
CA PRO A 86 -13.88 -20.98 -32.97
C PRO A 86 -14.91 -21.89 -32.27
N PRO A 87 -15.57 -22.81 -33.02
CA PRO A 87 -16.58 -23.70 -32.45
C PRO A 87 -15.95 -24.72 -31.50
N THR A 88 -16.47 -24.75 -30.26
CA THR A 88 -16.12 -25.75 -29.25
C THR A 88 -16.93 -27.04 -29.50
N VAL A 89 -16.29 -28.02 -30.12
CA VAL A 89 -16.67 -29.46 -30.10
C VAL A 89 -15.36 -30.24 -30.24
N GLY A 90 -14.92 -31.15 -29.40
CA GLY A 90 -15.37 -31.67 -28.12
C GLY A 90 -14.27 -32.59 -27.57
N THR A 91 -14.57 -33.25 -26.45
CA THR A 91 -13.80 -34.31 -25.74
C THR A 91 -12.88 -33.87 -24.60
N GLY A 92 -13.27 -34.28 -23.38
CA GLY A 92 -12.32 -34.88 -22.45
C GLY A 92 -11.72 -34.02 -21.35
N TRP A 93 -12.54 -33.52 -20.43
CA TRP A 93 -12.07 -33.31 -19.06
C TRP A 93 -11.63 -34.66 -18.45
N ARG A 94 -10.31 -34.86 -18.31
CA ARG A 94 -9.59 -35.48 -17.17
C ARG A 94 -8.23 -36.01 -17.63
N GLN A 95 -7.16 -35.35 -17.19
CA GLN A 95 -5.84 -35.96 -17.12
C GLN A 95 -5.49 -36.11 -15.62
N PRO A 96 -5.47 -37.32 -15.05
CA PRO A 96 -4.96 -37.52 -13.69
C PRO A 96 -3.43 -37.33 -13.68
N PRO A 97 -2.84 -36.66 -12.67
CA PRO A 97 -1.40 -36.69 -12.47
C PRO A 97 -0.94 -38.12 -12.16
N GLY A 98 0.05 -38.60 -12.90
CA GLY A 98 0.71 -39.88 -12.63
C GLY A 98 1.45 -39.85 -11.28
N ALA A 99 1.43 -40.98 -10.58
CA ALA A 99 2.09 -41.15 -9.29
C ALA A 99 3.62 -40.97 -9.40
N PRO A 100 4.28 -40.29 -8.45
CA PRO A 100 5.72 -40.42 -8.30
C PRO A 100 6.06 -41.76 -7.64
N SER A 101 6.83 -42.55 -8.39
CA SER A 101 7.57 -43.72 -7.91
C SER A 101 8.34 -43.36 -6.63
N GLY A 102 8.13 -44.15 -5.58
CA GLY A 102 8.84 -43.96 -4.33
C GLY A 102 10.29 -44.41 -4.40
N SER A 103 11.17 -43.69 -3.72
CA SER A 103 12.15 -44.24 -2.76
C SER A 103 13.19 -43.16 -2.43
N ASP A 104 13.01 -42.50 -1.28
CA ASP A 104 14.10 -42.02 -0.43
C ASP A 104 13.52 -41.68 0.95
N LEU A 105 13.34 -42.72 1.76
CA LEU A 105 13.04 -42.61 3.19
C LEU A 105 14.28 -42.12 3.93
N ARG A 106 14.44 -40.80 3.99
CA ARG A 106 14.90 -40.13 5.20
C ARG A 106 13.73 -39.33 5.76
N PRO A 107 13.46 -39.34 7.07
CA PRO A 107 12.62 -38.33 7.67
C PRO A 107 13.26 -36.96 7.42
N ARG A 108 12.83 -36.28 6.34
CA ARG A 108 12.96 -34.84 6.22
C ARG A 108 12.19 -34.29 7.43
N PRO A 109 12.77 -33.43 8.28
CA PRO A 109 11.98 -32.68 9.24
C PRO A 109 10.81 -32.08 8.46
N ALA A 110 9.58 -32.26 8.95
CA ALA A 110 8.41 -31.68 8.29
C ALA A 110 8.77 -30.24 7.90
N PRO A 111 8.63 -29.84 6.63
CA PRO A 111 8.65 -28.43 6.32
C PRO A 111 7.61 -27.81 7.25
N GLY A 112 8.01 -26.81 8.05
CA GLY A 112 7.04 -25.93 8.68
C GLY A 112 6.07 -25.40 7.61
N PRO A 113 4.91 -24.84 8.00
CA PRO A 113 3.95 -24.28 7.03
C PRO A 113 4.70 -23.45 5.97
N GLY A 114 4.40 -23.74 4.71
CA GLY A 114 5.24 -23.49 3.54
C GLY A 114 5.99 -22.16 3.57
N THR A 115 7.28 -22.22 3.21
CA THR A 115 8.23 -21.10 3.12
C THR A 115 7.94 -20.14 1.95
N ASP A 116 6.69 -19.69 1.84
CA ASP A 116 6.27 -18.50 1.09
C ASP A 116 5.85 -17.38 2.07
N GLU A 117 6.32 -17.43 3.32
CA GLU A 117 6.15 -16.30 4.25
C GLU A 117 6.94 -15.10 3.74
N PRO A 118 6.36 -13.89 3.72
CA PRO A 118 7.08 -12.68 3.31
C PRO A 118 8.36 -12.48 4.14
N PHE A 119 9.43 -12.00 3.50
CA PHE A 119 10.72 -11.83 4.15
C PHE A 119 10.70 -10.91 5.39
N ASP A 120 9.78 -9.95 5.44
CA ASP A 120 9.63 -9.00 6.54
C ASP A 120 8.73 -9.51 7.68
N GLU A 121 8.21 -10.73 7.57
CA GLU A 121 7.29 -11.32 8.53
C GLU A 121 7.99 -11.67 9.86
N PRO A 122 7.43 -11.29 11.01
CA PRO A 122 7.95 -11.72 12.31
C PRO A 122 7.75 -13.22 12.52
N ASP A 123 8.65 -13.83 13.29
CA ASP A 123 8.49 -15.21 13.75
C ASP A 123 7.17 -15.39 14.51
N ALA A 124 6.63 -16.61 14.44
CA ALA A 124 5.53 -17.01 15.29
C ALA A 124 6.02 -17.13 16.75
N GLN A 125 5.27 -16.56 17.68
CA GLN A 125 5.50 -16.75 19.10
C GLN A 125 5.32 -18.24 19.42
N GLN A 126 6.30 -18.82 20.11
CA GLN A 126 6.17 -20.17 20.64
C GLN A 126 5.24 -20.16 21.84
N VAL A 127 4.14 -20.91 21.77
CA VAL A 127 3.13 -21.02 22.81
C VAL A 127 2.90 -22.51 23.10
N ARG A 128 2.65 -22.86 24.36
CA ARG A 128 2.32 -24.26 24.70
C ARG A 128 0.91 -24.58 24.17
N PRO A 129 0.64 -25.82 23.72
CA PRO A 129 -0.67 -26.18 23.19
C PRO A 129 -1.85 -25.87 24.14
N ASP A 130 -1.67 -26.08 25.45
CA ASP A 130 -2.69 -25.75 26.46
C ASP A 130 -2.98 -24.24 26.50
N ASP A 131 -1.92 -23.43 26.40
CA ASP A 131 -1.99 -21.97 26.43
C ASP A 131 -2.63 -21.43 25.13
N GLU A 132 -2.36 -22.05 23.99
CA GLU A 132 -3.05 -21.74 22.72
C GLU A 132 -4.54 -22.03 22.81
N ALA A 133 -4.93 -23.17 23.38
CA ALA A 133 -6.34 -23.52 23.57
C ALA A 133 -7.06 -22.53 24.51
N LEU A 134 -6.36 -22.01 25.53
CA LEU A 134 -6.90 -20.95 26.38
C LEU A 134 -7.04 -19.62 25.62
N VAL A 135 -6.04 -19.24 24.84
CA VAL A 135 -6.07 -18.00 24.03
C VAL A 135 -7.20 -18.06 22.99
N ALA A 136 -7.44 -19.23 22.37
CA ALA A 136 -8.51 -19.44 21.41
C ALA A 136 -9.92 -19.26 21.98
N GLN A 137 -10.08 -19.24 23.31
CA GLN A 137 -11.36 -19.02 23.98
C GLN A 137 -11.58 -17.55 24.39
N LEU A 138 -10.57 -16.68 24.25
CA LEU A 138 -10.67 -15.28 24.63
C LEU A 138 -11.35 -14.45 23.54
N ALA A 139 -12.17 -13.48 23.96
CA ALA A 139 -12.83 -12.52 23.07
C ALA A 139 -12.03 -11.21 22.90
N THR A 140 -10.86 -11.10 23.53
CA THR A 140 -10.04 -9.88 23.51
C THR A 140 -9.62 -9.54 22.07
N PRO A 141 -9.78 -8.28 21.62
CA PRO A 141 -9.46 -7.90 20.25
C PRO A 141 -7.95 -7.87 20.00
N VAL A 142 -7.55 -8.42 18.86
CA VAL A 142 -6.18 -8.40 18.31
C VAL A 142 -6.18 -7.84 16.89
N HIS A 143 -5.00 -7.54 16.37
CA HIS A 143 -4.82 -6.89 15.07
C HIS A 143 -4.21 -7.85 14.06
N VAL A 144 -4.83 -7.99 12.90
CA VAL A 144 -4.34 -8.79 11.78
C VAL A 144 -4.13 -7.92 10.54
N VAL A 145 -3.19 -8.31 9.68
CA VAL A 145 -2.93 -7.63 8.41
C VAL A 145 -3.29 -8.57 7.26
N GLN A 146 -3.99 -8.07 6.25
CA GLN A 146 -4.41 -8.89 5.10
C GLN A 146 -3.21 -9.51 4.38
N GLY A 147 -3.30 -10.81 4.10
CA GLY A 147 -2.24 -11.59 3.46
C GLY A 147 -1.03 -11.86 4.36
N ARG A 148 -1.08 -11.55 5.66
CA ARG A 148 -0.02 -11.84 6.62
C ARG A 148 -0.48 -12.91 7.62
N PRO A 149 0.38 -13.86 8.00
CA PRO A 149 -0.01 -14.98 8.84
C PRO A 149 -0.08 -14.65 10.34
N ARG A 150 0.31 -13.43 10.77
CA ARG A 150 0.43 -13.09 12.19
C ARG A 150 -0.69 -12.18 12.71
N TYR A 151 -1.09 -12.41 13.96
CA TYR A 151 -1.86 -11.45 14.74
C TYR A 151 -0.97 -10.74 15.78
N HIS A 152 -1.34 -9.51 16.11
CA HIS A 152 -0.52 -8.57 16.86
C HIS A 152 -1.32 -7.85 17.95
N LEU A 153 -0.61 -7.28 18.92
CA LEU A 153 -1.15 -6.23 19.80
C LEU A 153 -1.13 -4.87 19.07
N ALA A 154 -1.99 -3.94 19.51
CA ALA A 154 -2.11 -2.60 18.94
C ALA A 154 -0.79 -1.80 18.91
N SER A 155 0.12 -2.07 19.85
CA SER A 155 1.41 -1.40 20.01
C SER A 155 2.56 -2.07 19.23
N CYS A 156 2.27 -3.12 18.45
CA CYS A 156 3.32 -3.85 17.74
C CYS A 156 3.97 -2.98 16.65
N PRO A 157 5.32 -2.83 16.64
CA PRO A 157 6.02 -2.08 15.59
C PRO A 157 5.81 -2.63 14.17
N HIS A 158 5.42 -3.91 14.03
CA HIS A 158 5.16 -4.50 12.71
C HIS A 158 3.91 -3.92 12.04
N LEU A 159 3.03 -3.26 12.80
CA LEU A 159 1.83 -2.59 12.28
C LEU A 159 2.13 -1.20 11.70
N LEU A 160 3.35 -0.69 11.86
CA LEU A 160 3.75 0.58 11.25
C LEU A 160 3.64 0.48 9.73
N ASP A 161 3.03 1.48 9.10
CA ASP A 161 2.76 1.57 7.66
C ASP A 161 1.84 0.49 7.09
N ARG A 162 1.04 -0.16 7.94
CA ARG A 162 0.04 -1.16 7.53
C ARG A 162 -1.36 -0.76 7.96
N VAL A 163 -2.36 -1.33 7.31
CA VAL A 163 -3.77 -1.16 7.67
C VAL A 163 -4.24 -2.42 8.41
N PRO A 164 -4.21 -2.43 9.76
CA PRO A 164 -4.67 -3.59 10.51
C PRO A 164 -6.20 -3.64 10.61
N SER A 165 -6.75 -4.85 10.54
CA SER A 165 -8.11 -5.15 10.96
C SER A 165 -8.11 -5.60 12.42
N ARG A 166 -9.12 -5.19 13.19
CA ARG A 166 -9.33 -5.70 14.56
C ARG A 166 -10.34 -6.82 14.54
N ILE A 167 -9.96 -7.97 15.07
CA ILE A 167 -10.82 -9.15 15.23
C ILE A 167 -10.62 -9.76 16.62
N PRO A 168 -11.59 -10.48 17.19
CA PRO A 168 -11.39 -11.28 18.40
C PRO A 168 -10.26 -12.29 18.22
N VAL A 169 -9.49 -12.57 19.28
CA VAL A 169 -8.40 -13.54 19.19
C VAL A 169 -8.89 -14.97 18.90
N ALA A 170 -10.07 -15.36 19.39
CA ALA A 170 -10.72 -16.61 19.00
C ALA A 170 -10.87 -16.73 17.46
N GLU A 171 -11.40 -15.68 16.82
CA GLU A 171 -11.56 -15.63 15.37
C GLU A 171 -10.20 -15.66 14.65
N ALA A 172 -9.19 -14.95 15.17
CA ALA A 172 -7.84 -14.98 14.61
C ALA A 172 -7.25 -16.40 14.60
N VAL A 173 -7.41 -17.15 15.70
CA VAL A 173 -6.94 -18.54 15.80
C VAL A 173 -7.73 -19.46 14.88
N GLU A 174 -9.06 -19.31 14.81
CA GLU A 174 -9.92 -20.08 13.90
C GLU A 174 -9.56 -19.88 12.42
N LEU A 175 -9.16 -18.66 12.05
CA LEU A 175 -8.68 -18.31 10.72
C LEU A 175 -7.22 -18.74 10.47
N GLY A 176 -6.56 -19.35 11.46
CA GLY A 176 -5.20 -19.88 11.34
C GLY A 176 -4.09 -18.85 11.48
N PHE A 177 -4.38 -17.64 11.98
CA PHE A 177 -3.33 -16.68 12.31
C PHE A 177 -2.54 -17.16 13.53
N THR A 178 -1.23 -16.93 13.51
CA THR A 178 -0.34 -17.27 14.62
C THR A 178 0.12 -16.01 15.39
N PRO A 179 0.40 -16.11 16.70
CA PRO A 179 0.83 -14.96 17.49
C PRO A 179 2.17 -14.41 17.03
N CYS A 180 2.34 -13.10 17.01
CA CYS A 180 3.62 -12.46 16.66
C CYS A 180 4.65 -12.56 17.80
N ALA A 181 5.83 -13.12 17.55
CA ALA A 181 6.90 -13.24 18.55
C ALA A 181 7.41 -11.88 19.08
N ARG A 182 7.32 -10.80 18.29
CA ARG A 182 7.83 -9.48 18.69
C ARG A 182 6.97 -8.77 19.73
N CYS A 183 5.65 -8.87 19.63
CA CYS A 183 4.73 -8.28 20.61
C CYS A 183 4.15 -9.29 21.61
N ALA A 184 4.45 -10.57 21.41
CA ALA A 184 4.06 -11.69 22.28
C ALA A 184 2.59 -11.63 22.76
N PRO A 185 1.60 -11.52 21.84
CA PRO A 185 0.21 -11.26 22.20
C PRO A 185 -0.37 -12.38 23.06
N ALA A 186 -0.02 -13.65 22.81
CA ALA A 186 -0.54 -14.77 23.59
C ALA A 186 -0.13 -14.67 25.07
N THR A 187 1.12 -14.28 25.34
CA THR A 187 1.60 -14.09 26.73
C THR A 187 0.87 -12.96 27.42
N ALA A 188 0.69 -11.83 26.74
CA ALA A 188 -0.01 -10.67 27.29
C ALA A 188 -1.48 -11.00 27.61
N LEU A 189 -2.18 -11.62 26.67
CA LEU A 189 -3.58 -12.00 26.84
C LEU A 189 -3.80 -13.00 27.98
N LEU A 190 -2.89 -13.96 28.15
CA LEU A 190 -2.93 -14.92 29.26
C LEU A 190 -2.59 -14.29 30.61
N ALA A 191 -1.73 -13.27 30.63
CA ALA A 191 -1.44 -12.51 31.84
C ALA A 191 -2.67 -11.68 32.25
N ASP A 192 -3.33 -11.03 31.29
CA ASP A 192 -4.50 -10.19 31.53
C ASP A 192 -5.76 -10.98 31.92
N SER A 193 -5.88 -12.24 31.48
CA SER A 193 -7.04 -13.09 31.79
C SER A 193 -7.00 -13.73 33.18
N ARG A 194 -5.86 -13.67 33.88
CA ARG A 194 -5.74 -14.16 35.25
C ARG A 194 -6.29 -13.12 36.22
N PRO A 195 -7.30 -13.45 37.05
CA PRO A 195 -7.75 -12.54 38.10
C PRO A 195 -6.62 -12.36 39.12
N SER A 196 -6.33 -11.09 39.45
CA SER A 196 -5.35 -10.69 40.47
C SER A 196 -5.79 -11.02 41.88
#